data_AF-X0WUF9-F1
#
_entry.id   AF-X0WUF9-F1
#
_cell.length_a   1.000
_cell.length_b   1.000
_cell.length_c   1.000
_cell.angle_alpha   90.00
_cell.angle_beta   90.00
_cell.angle_gamma   90.00
#
_symmetry.space_group_name_H-M   'P 1'
#
loop_
_entity.id
_entity.type
_entity.pdbx_description
1 polymer ?
#
loop_
_entity_poly.entity_id
_entity_poly.type
_entity_poly.pdbx_seq_one_letter_code
_entity_poly.pdbx_strand_id
1 'polypeptide(L)' 'MKRDSKENTGIQLLLKRYKKIFRTQENLRHYSKTDYKTAEKKFLRYALLGRKD' A
#
# COMPACT_ATOMS: atom_id res chain seq x y z
N MET A 1 -8.22 30.24 9.36
CA MET A 1 -8.67 29.48 8.17
C MET A 1 -7.64 28.40 7.86
N LYS A 2 -7.89 27.14 8.24
CA LYS A 2 -7.06 26.01 7.79
C LYS A 2 -7.47 25.72 6.35
N ARG A 3 -6.51 25.71 5.44
CA ARG A 3 -6.75 25.33 4.05
C ARG A 3 -7.00 23.82 4.05
N ASP A 4 -8.26 23.40 4.12
CA ASP A 4 -8.74 22.06 3.77
C ASP A 4 -8.45 21.83 2.29
N SER A 5 -7.20 21.54 2.03
CA SER A 5 -6.68 21.20 0.73
C SER A 5 -7.22 19.81 0.46
N LYS A 6 -8.07 19.68 -0.57
CA LYS A 6 -8.51 18.40 -1.14
C LYS A 6 -7.31 17.45 -1.30
N GLU A 7 -6.97 16.71 -0.25
CA GLU A 7 -5.82 15.81 -0.20
C GLU A 7 -6.11 14.61 -1.09
N ASN A 8 -5.68 14.67 -2.35
CA ASN A 8 -5.41 13.53 -3.24
C ASN A 8 -6.27 12.27 -2.98
N THR A 9 -7.59 12.43 -3.01
CA THR A 9 -8.55 11.37 -2.65
C THR A 9 -8.35 10.13 -3.52
N GLY A 10 -8.03 10.31 -4.80
CA GLY A 10 -7.72 9.22 -5.74
C GLY A 10 -6.53 8.36 -5.32
N ILE A 11 -5.38 8.98 -5.01
CA ILE A 11 -4.16 8.24 -4.60
C ILE A 11 -4.39 7.52 -3.28
N GLN A 12 -5.08 8.15 -2.32
CA GLN A 12 -5.40 7.52 -1.03
C GLN A 12 -6.35 6.33 -1.20
N LEU A 13 -7.35 6.44 -2.08
CA LEU A 13 -8.25 5.34 -2.42
C LEU A 13 -7.49 4.19 -3.09
N LEU A 14 -6.56 4.50 -3.98
CA LEU A 14 -5.73 3.51 -4.67
C LEU A 14 -4.83 2.77 -3.66
N LEU A 15 -4.13 3.49 -2.77
CA LEU A 15 -3.34 2.90 -1.70
C LEU A 15 -4.18 1.99 -0.81
N LYS A 16 -5.37 2.43 -0.39
CA LYS A 16 -6.30 1.61 0.41
C LYS A 16 -6.71 0.33 -0.33
N ARG A 17 -7.00 0.42 -1.63
CA ARG A 17 -7.37 -0.73 -2.46
C ARG A 17 -6.23 -1.75 -2.52
N TYR A 18 -5.02 -1.32 -2.85
CA TYR A 18 -3.89 -2.25 -2.96
C TYR A 18 -3.45 -2.83 -1.61
N LYS A 19 -3.53 -2.06 -0.52
CA LYS A 19 -3.32 -2.62 0.83
C LYS A 19 -4.31 -3.74 1.17
N LYS A 20 -5.58 -3.58 0.79
CA LYS A 20 -6.59 -4.64 0.96
C LYS A 20 -6.26 -5.88 0.12
N ILE A 21 -5.78 -5.71 -1.10
CA ILE A 21 -5.35 -6.82 -1.97
C ILE A 21 -4.16 -7.56 -1.34
N PHE A 22 -3.18 -6.83 -0.79
CA PHE A 22 -2.02 -7.43 -0.15
C PHE A 22 -2.34 -8.14 1.17
N ARG A 23 -3.39 -7.72 1.89
CA ARG A 23 -3.78 -8.29 3.18
C ARG A 23 -4.54 -9.61 3.04
N THR A 24 -3.89 -10.64 2.50
CA THR A 24 -4.40 -12.01 2.43
C THR A 24 -4.02 -12.81 3.68
N GLN A 25 -4.74 -13.88 3.97
CA GLN A 25 -4.38 -14.80 5.06
C GLN A 25 -3.00 -15.43 4.83
N GLU A 26 -2.62 -15.68 3.57
CA GLU A 26 -1.30 -16.18 3.19
C GLU A 26 -0.21 -15.19 3.62
N ASN A 27 -0.31 -13.91 3.24
CA ASN A 27 0.68 -12.90 3.61
C ASN A 27 0.73 -12.65 5.13
N LEU A 28 -0.43 -12.73 5.81
CA LEU A 28 -0.50 -12.58 7.26
C LEU A 28 0.14 -13.75 8.02
N ARG A 29 0.14 -14.95 7.44
CA ARG A 29 0.78 -16.15 8.03
C ARG A 29 2.24 -16.29 7.62
N HIS A 30 2.61 -15.81 6.44
CA HIS A 30 3.96 -15.94 5.90
C HIS A 30 4.94 -14.92 6.49
N TYR A 31 4.51 -13.65 6.61
CA TYR A 31 5.40 -12.59 7.08
C TYR A 31 5.29 -12.35 8.58
N SER A 32 6.44 -12.14 9.24
CA SER A 32 6.48 -11.52 10.55
C SER A 32 5.91 -10.10 10.50
N LYS A 33 5.56 -9.50 11.65
CA LYS A 33 5.00 -8.13 11.69
C LYS A 33 5.93 -7.09 11.05
N THR A 34 7.24 -7.24 11.21
CA THR A 34 8.25 -6.36 10.61
C THR A 34 8.37 -6.60 9.11
N ASP A 35 8.40 -7.87 8.69
CA ASP A 35 8.54 -8.22 7.27
C ASP A 35 7.28 -7.90 6.47
N TYR A 36 6.10 -8.00 7.09
CA TYR A 36 4.82 -7.68 6.47
C TYR A 36 4.81 -6.23 5.99
N LYS A 37 5.31 -5.29 6.81
CA LYS A 37 5.41 -3.87 6.43
C LYS A 37 6.37 -3.67 5.26
N THR A 38 7.51 -4.35 5.28
CA THR A 38 8.51 -4.27 4.21
C THR A 38 7.96 -4.84 2.90
N ALA A 39 7.30 -6.00 2.97
CA ALA A 39 6.68 -6.65 1.82
C ALA A 39 5.51 -5.84 1.27
N GLU A 40 4.64 -5.29 2.12
CA GLU A 40 3.54 -4.40 1.70
C GLU A 40 4.09 -3.18 0.96
N LYS A 41 5.16 -2.56 1.46
CA LYS A 41 5.80 -1.41 0.79
C LYS A 41 6.38 -1.80 -0.58
N LYS A 42 7.04 -2.96 -0.68
CA LYS A 42 7.57 -3.46 -1.97
C LYS A 42 6.44 -3.74 -2.97
N PHE A 43 5.36 -4.39 -2.51
CA PHE A 43 4.18 -4.65 -3.32
C PHE A 43 3.53 -3.36 -3.82
N LEU A 44 3.30 -2.37 -2.93
CA LEU A 44 2.72 -1.08 -3.31
C LEU A 44 3.59 -0.34 -4.32
N ARG A 45 4.91 -0.34 -4.13
CA ARG A 45 5.85 0.27 -5.08
C ARG A 45 5.73 -0.39 -6.45
N TYR A 46 5.75 -1.72 -6.50
CA TYR A 46 5.62 -2.49 -7.74
C TYR A 46 4.27 -2.22 -8.44
N ALA A 47 3.18 -2.29 -7.69
CA ALA A 47 1.82 -2.18 -8.23
C ALA A 47 1.46 -0.77 -8.71
N LEU A 48 2.04 0.28 -8.10
CA LEU A 48 1.68 1.67 -8.41
C LEU A 48 2.66 2.37 -9.36
N LEU A 49 3.94 1.99 -9.31
CA LEU A 49 5.00 2.67 -10.06
C LEU A 49 5.61 1.79 -11.16
N GLY A 50 5.20 0.52 -11.26
CA GLY A 50 5.78 -0.45 -12.18
C GLY A 50 7.19 -0.89 -11.78
N ARG A 51 7.80 -1.75 -12.60
CA ARG A 51 9.25 -2.04 -12.49
C ARG A 51 10.00 -0.81 -13.01
N LYS A 52 10.76 -0.15 -12.15
CA LYS A 52 11.98 0.53 -12.59
C LYS A 52 13.08 -0.51 -12.42
N ASP A 53 13.41 -1.17 -13.53
CA ASP A 53 14.68 -1.87 -13.71
C ASP A 53 15.84 -0.87 -13.54
#